data_AF-A0A8K0GD17-F1
#
_entry.id   AF-A0A8K0GD17-F1
#
_cell.length_a   1.000
_cell.length_b   1.000
_cell.length_c   1.000
_cell.angle_alpha   90.00
_cell.angle_beta   90.00
_cell.angle_gamma   90.00
#
_symmetry.space_group_name_H-M   'P 1'
#
loop_
_entity.id
_entity.type
_entity.pdbx_description
1 polymer ?
#
loop_
_entity_poly.entity_id
_entity_poly.type
_entity_poly.pdbx_seq_one_letter_code
_entity_poly.pdbx_strand_id
1 'polypeptide(L)'
;MRSLLYVFVLFFLAAVALGNRCPGNQVYSDCHKPVGCRLTCENYQNPPGVCAAVCVQGCGCPSNLALNSAGCLGNQEYGTCHRPVACRLTCGNYLNPPTNCENRCVIGCACPSHLVQNPTGYCVQSSECRLSSSSSPSSPWLGTIKI
;
A
#
# COMPACT_ATOMS: atom_id res chain seq x y z
N MET A 1 5.75 -12.82 -47.87
CA MET A 1 6.90 -12.19 -47.18
C MET A 1 6.52 -10.95 -46.36
N ARG A 2 5.81 -9.95 -46.93
CA ARG A 2 5.35 -8.75 -46.18
C ARG A 2 4.41 -9.05 -44.99
N SER A 3 3.51 -10.01 -45.13
CA SER A 3 2.59 -10.42 -44.05
C SER A 3 3.33 -11.10 -42.89
N LEU A 4 4.30 -11.97 -43.18
CA LEU A 4 5.17 -12.60 -42.18
C LEU A 4 6.03 -11.58 -41.43
N LEU A 5 6.57 -10.59 -42.13
CA LEU A 5 7.31 -9.48 -41.52
C LEU A 5 6.43 -8.66 -40.55
N TYR A 6 5.18 -8.39 -40.94
CA TYR A 6 4.21 -7.71 -40.09
C TYR A 6 3.89 -8.51 -38.82
N VAL A 7 3.67 -9.82 -38.95
CA VAL A 7 3.43 -10.70 -37.80
C VAL A 7 4.65 -10.72 -36.88
N PHE A 8 5.87 -10.80 -37.41
CA PHE A 8 7.09 -10.71 -36.62
C PHE A 8 7.23 -9.37 -35.90
N VAL A 9 7.00 -8.24 -36.59
CA VAL A 9 7.06 -6.91 -36.00
C VAL A 9 6.01 -6.75 -34.90
N LEU A 10 4.77 -7.19 -35.12
CA LEU A 10 3.70 -7.15 -34.11
C LEU A 10 4.03 -8.06 -32.92
N PHE A 11 4.63 -9.23 -33.15
CA PHE A 11 5.06 -10.14 -32.09
C PHE A 11 6.20 -9.55 -31.26
N PHE A 12 7.20 -8.92 -31.90
CA PHE A 12 8.28 -8.21 -31.21
C PHE A 12 7.77 -6.99 -30.44
N LEU A 13 6.87 -6.19 -31.02
CA LEU A 13 6.25 -5.04 -30.34
C LEU A 13 5.39 -5.49 -29.14
N ALA A 14 4.65 -6.59 -29.29
CA ALA A 14 3.88 -7.17 -28.19
C ALA A 14 4.80 -7.66 -27.06
N ALA A 15 5.90 -8.34 -27.39
CA ALA A 15 6.88 -8.82 -26.40
C ALA A 15 7.54 -7.68 -25.61
N VAL A 16 7.82 -6.55 -26.25
CA VAL A 16 8.40 -5.35 -25.60
C VAL A 16 7.43 -4.72 -24.59
N ALA A 17 6.12 -4.84 -24.79
CA ALA A 17 5.11 -4.27 -23.90
C ALA A 17 4.90 -5.03 -22.57
N LEU A 18 5.54 -6.20 -22.37
CA LEU A 18 5.47 -6.97 -21.12
C LEU A 18 6.58 -6.62 -20.10
N GLY A 19 7.60 -5.85 -20.49
CA GLY A 19 8.67 -5.44 -19.58
C GLY A 19 8.29 -4.18 -18.79
N ASN A 20 8.42 -4.24 -17.46
CA ASN A 20 8.30 -3.12 -16.49
C ASN A 20 6.97 -2.99 -15.72
N ARG A 21 6.21 -4.07 -15.51
CA ARG A 21 5.11 -4.03 -14.53
C ARG A 21 5.60 -4.55 -13.19
N CYS A 22 5.70 -3.66 -12.21
CA CYS A 22 5.97 -4.03 -10.84
C CYS A 22 4.73 -4.65 -10.18
N PRO A 23 4.90 -5.62 -9.27
CA PRO A 23 3.78 -6.26 -8.60
C PRO A 23 3.12 -5.32 -7.59
N GLY A 24 1.79 -5.38 -7.51
CA GLY A 24 1.00 -4.56 -6.57
C GLY A 24 1.15 -3.06 -6.85
N ASN A 25 1.35 -2.28 -5.79
CA ASN A 25 1.57 -0.83 -5.82
C ASN A 25 3.07 -0.44 -5.80
N GLN A 26 3.96 -1.36 -6.16
CA GLN A 26 5.38 -1.05 -6.28
C GLN A 26 5.65 -0.20 -7.52
N VAL A 27 6.71 0.60 -7.47
CA VAL A 27 7.16 1.42 -8.59
C VAL A 27 8.51 0.92 -9.07
N TYR A 28 8.69 0.94 -10.39
CA TYR A 28 10.01 0.74 -10.97
C TYR A 28 10.84 2.00 -10.69
N SER A 29 12.06 1.83 -10.22
CA SER A 29 13.01 2.92 -10.06
C SER A 29 14.42 2.42 -10.31
N ASP A 30 15.25 3.31 -10.84
CA ASP A 30 16.67 3.05 -11.01
C ASP A 30 17.44 3.15 -9.69
N CYS A 31 16.80 3.63 -8.62
CA CYS A 31 17.40 3.76 -7.31
C CYS A 31 16.46 3.39 -6.17
N HIS A 32 16.38 2.09 -5.86
CA HIS A 32 15.87 1.58 -4.60
C HIS A 32 16.99 1.27 -3.61
N LYS A 33 16.67 1.25 -2.31
CA LYS A 33 17.58 0.75 -1.27
C LYS A 33 17.82 -0.77 -1.46
N PRO A 34 19.00 -1.29 -1.09
CA PRO A 34 19.33 -2.72 -1.17
C PRO A 34 18.31 -3.61 -0.46
N VAL A 35 18.14 -4.84 -0.95
CA VAL A 35 17.35 -5.88 -0.26
C VAL A 35 17.96 -6.11 1.13
N GLY A 36 17.15 -5.99 2.19
CA GLY A 36 17.61 -5.99 3.59
C GLY A 36 17.84 -4.60 4.19
N CYS A 37 17.93 -3.56 3.35
CA CYS A 37 18.02 -2.14 3.74
C CYS A 37 16.71 -1.36 3.49
N ARG A 38 15.70 -2.04 2.95
CA ARG A 38 14.36 -1.49 2.76
C ARG A 38 13.66 -1.41 4.13
N LEU A 39 13.01 -0.29 4.41
CA LEU A 39 12.17 -0.20 5.59
C LEU A 39 10.92 -1.07 5.41
N THR A 40 10.58 -1.81 6.45
CA THR A 40 9.34 -2.56 6.61
C THR A 40 8.65 -2.08 7.89
N CYS A 41 7.37 -2.42 8.07
CA CYS A 41 6.72 -2.22 9.36
C CYS A 41 7.40 -2.98 10.51
N GLU A 42 8.14 -4.04 10.19
CA GLU A 42 8.77 -4.92 11.18
C GLU A 42 10.14 -4.40 11.61
N ASN A 43 10.88 -3.75 10.70
CA ASN A 43 12.23 -3.28 10.97
C ASN A 43 12.35 -1.79 11.26
N TYR A 44 11.29 -0.97 11.20
CA TYR A 44 11.44 0.48 11.40
C TYR A 44 11.91 0.88 12.81
N GLN A 45 11.59 0.07 13.84
CA GLN A 45 12.03 0.34 15.22
C GLN A 45 13.52 0.05 15.42
N ASN A 46 14.05 -0.86 14.61
CA ASN A 46 15.45 -1.21 14.59
C ASN A 46 15.90 -1.30 13.12
N PRO A 47 15.96 -0.14 12.43
CA PRO A 47 16.28 -0.13 11.02
C PRO A 47 17.69 -0.69 10.83
N PRO A 48 17.96 -1.34 9.69
CA PRO A 48 19.28 -1.88 9.40
C PRO A 48 20.36 -0.80 9.54
N GLY A 49 21.21 -0.96 10.55
CA GLY A 49 22.07 0.12 11.07
C GLY A 49 23.18 0.57 10.14
N VAL A 50 23.64 -0.29 9.23
CA VAL A 50 24.63 0.05 8.21
C VAL A 50 24.12 -0.42 6.85
N CYS A 51 23.79 0.55 6.00
CA CYS A 51 23.35 0.29 4.64
C CYS A 51 24.29 0.97 3.66
N ALA A 52 24.79 0.20 2.69
CA ALA A 52 25.56 0.76 1.60
C ALA A 52 24.70 1.78 0.84
N ALA A 53 25.26 2.96 0.59
CA ALA A 53 24.62 4.01 -0.21
C ALA A 53 24.68 3.68 -1.71
N VAL A 54 24.13 2.52 -2.07
CA VAL A 54 24.11 2.00 -3.44
C VAL A 54 22.67 1.93 -3.93
N CYS A 55 22.47 2.34 -5.18
CA CYS A 55 21.18 2.24 -5.87
C CYS A 55 21.03 0.84 -6.46
N VAL A 56 19.91 0.18 -6.16
CA VAL A 56 19.51 -1.06 -6.81
C VAL A 56 18.35 -0.77 -7.75
N GLN A 57 18.54 -1.03 -9.04
CA GLN A 57 17.50 -0.89 -10.06
C GLN A 57 16.45 -1.99 -9.90
N GLY A 58 15.17 -1.64 -10.08
CA GLY A 58 14.09 -2.62 -10.14
C GLY A 58 12.81 -2.14 -9.48
N CYS A 59 12.00 -3.09 -9.04
CA CYS A 59 10.76 -2.82 -8.32
C CYS A 59 10.99 -2.67 -6.82
N GLY A 60 10.31 -1.69 -6.25
CA GLY A 60 10.34 -1.41 -4.83
C GLY A 60 9.31 -0.36 -4.46
N CYS A 61 9.30 -0.01 -3.19
CA CYS A 61 8.40 1.02 -2.69
C CYS A 61 8.99 2.41 -2.95
N PRO A 62 8.15 3.41 -3.28
CA PRO A 62 8.53 4.81 -3.19
C PRO A 62 9.24 5.11 -1.88
N SER A 63 10.17 6.05 -1.91
CA SER A 63 10.82 6.55 -0.70
C SER A 63 9.75 6.86 0.35
N ASN A 64 9.97 6.38 1.58
CA ASN A 64 9.07 6.52 2.74
C ASN A 64 7.91 5.53 2.84
N LEU A 65 7.67 4.68 1.84
CA LEU A 65 6.73 3.56 1.96
C LEU A 65 7.46 2.29 2.39
N ALA A 66 6.88 1.59 3.35
CA ALA A 66 7.42 0.33 3.85
C ALA A 66 6.88 -0.87 3.04
N LEU A 67 7.71 -1.88 2.82
CA LEU A 67 7.31 -3.11 2.12
C LEU A 67 6.77 -4.16 3.12
N ASN A 68 5.71 -4.89 2.76
CA ASN A 68 5.24 -6.10 3.43
C ASN A 68 4.89 -7.20 2.41
N SER A 69 4.37 -8.34 2.89
CA SER A 69 3.97 -9.49 2.06
C SER A 69 2.86 -9.21 1.02
N ALA A 70 2.10 -8.13 1.18
CA ALA A 70 1.03 -7.72 0.27
C ALA A 70 1.48 -6.66 -0.77
N GLY A 71 2.70 -6.11 -0.65
CA GLY A 71 3.19 -5.01 -1.47
C GLY A 71 3.76 -3.89 -0.61
N CYS A 72 3.76 -2.66 -1.12
CA CYS A 72 4.03 -1.51 -0.24
C CYS A 72 2.84 -1.37 0.69
N LEU A 73 3.04 -1.51 2.01
CA LEU A 73 2.02 -1.42 3.07
C LEU A 73 1.00 -0.40 2.66
N GLY A 74 -0.22 -0.83 2.30
CA GLY A 74 -1.06 -0.15 1.30
C GLY A 74 -1.02 1.37 1.35
N ASN A 75 -0.03 2.00 0.72
CA ASN A 75 0.20 3.44 0.73
C ASN A 75 0.38 4.10 2.13
N GLN A 76 0.88 3.36 3.14
CA GLN A 76 1.26 3.87 4.45
C GLN A 76 2.68 4.42 4.44
N GLU A 77 2.85 5.61 5.00
CA GLU A 77 4.14 6.27 5.11
C GLU A 77 4.77 6.03 6.48
N TYR A 78 6.08 5.80 6.46
CA TYR A 78 6.89 5.87 7.66
C TYR A 78 7.05 7.33 8.08
N GLY A 79 6.88 7.58 9.38
CA GLY A 79 7.09 8.89 9.95
C GLY A 79 7.44 8.82 11.42
N THR A 80 8.07 9.88 11.92
CA THR A 80 8.42 10.03 13.33
C THR A 80 7.27 10.62 14.16
N CYS A 81 6.26 11.18 13.50
CA CYS A 81 5.09 11.71 14.16
C CYS A 81 3.80 11.34 13.44
N HIS A 82 3.19 10.25 13.90
CA HIS A 82 1.83 9.86 13.53
C HIS A 82 0.89 9.97 14.72
N ARG A 83 -0.42 10.07 14.45
CA ARG A 83 -1.43 9.98 15.50
C ARG A 83 -1.36 8.61 16.21
N PRO A 84 -1.68 8.56 17.52
CA PRO A 84 -1.81 7.30 18.25
C PRO A 84 -2.72 6.31 17.52
N VAL A 85 -2.43 5.01 17.60
CA VAL A 85 -3.15 3.96 16.85
C VAL A 85 -4.67 4.04 17.08
N ALA A 86 -5.10 4.26 18.33
CA ALA A 86 -6.52 4.43 18.68
C ALA A 86 -7.21 5.66 18.04
N CYS A 87 -6.41 6.61 17.53
CA CYS A 87 -6.84 7.86 16.94
C CYS A 87 -6.66 7.91 15.41
N ARG A 88 -6.24 6.79 14.80
CA ARG A 88 -6.07 6.71 13.36
C ARG A 88 -7.43 6.60 12.68
N LEU A 89 -7.55 7.22 11.51
CA LEU A 89 -8.75 7.16 10.71
C LEU A 89 -8.78 5.88 9.87
N THR A 90 -9.91 5.21 9.91
CA THR A 90 -10.23 4.01 9.14
C THR A 90 -11.56 4.24 8.42
N CYS A 91 -11.88 3.38 7.45
CA CYS A 91 -13.19 3.38 6.81
C CYS A 91 -14.35 3.23 7.82
N GLY A 92 -14.12 2.65 8.99
CA GLY A 92 -15.13 2.47 10.03
C GLY A 92 -15.38 3.69 10.92
N ASN A 93 -14.43 4.63 11.01
CA ASN A 93 -14.52 5.77 11.93
C ASN A 93 -14.32 7.15 11.29
N TYR A 94 -14.01 7.26 9.99
CA TYR A 94 -13.73 8.57 9.38
C TYR A 94 -14.91 9.56 9.41
N LEU A 95 -16.16 9.06 9.44
CA LEU A 95 -17.36 9.88 9.59
C LEU A 95 -17.62 10.32 11.03
N ASN A 96 -17.12 9.56 12.00
CA ASN A 96 -17.20 9.87 13.42
C ASN A 96 -15.85 9.66 14.11
N PRO A 97 -14.87 10.56 13.86
CA PRO A 97 -13.50 10.39 14.34
C PRO A 97 -13.41 10.35 15.87
N PRO A 98 -12.40 9.66 16.43
CA PRO A 98 -12.12 9.73 17.86
C PRO A 98 -11.81 11.16 18.30
N THR A 99 -12.52 11.65 19.33
CA THR A 99 -12.44 13.03 19.82
C THR A 99 -11.39 13.22 20.92
N ASN A 100 -11.14 12.20 21.73
CA ASN A 100 -10.25 12.26 22.90
C ASN A 100 -8.82 11.82 22.55
N CYS A 101 -8.24 12.49 21.56
CA CYS A 101 -6.92 12.13 21.06
C CYS A 101 -5.85 13.02 21.63
N GLU A 102 -4.93 12.41 22.37
CA GLU A 102 -3.75 13.08 22.88
C GLU A 102 -2.82 13.51 21.73
N ASN A 103 -2.29 14.74 21.81
CA ASN A 103 -1.36 15.30 20.84
C ASN A 103 0.06 14.77 21.08
N ARG A 104 0.23 13.46 20.97
CA ARG A 104 1.54 12.82 21.03
C ARG A 104 1.88 12.12 19.73
N CYS A 105 3.15 12.17 19.36
CA CYS A 105 3.70 11.51 18.20
C CYS A 105 3.96 10.03 18.50
N VAL A 106 3.45 9.14 17.65
CA VAL A 106 3.87 7.73 17.62
C VAL A 106 4.73 7.53 16.37
N ILE A 107 5.96 7.09 16.58
CA ILE A 107 6.88 6.71 15.49
C ILE A 107 6.37 5.40 14.88
N GLY A 108 6.32 5.32 13.55
CA GLY A 108 5.97 4.09 12.83
C GLY A 108 5.36 4.34 11.47
N CYS A 109 4.63 3.35 10.97
CA CYS A 109 3.86 3.50 9.73
C CYS A 109 2.43 3.91 10.04
N ALA A 110 1.86 4.82 9.24
CA ALA A 110 0.45 5.16 9.27
C ALA A 110 -0.02 5.58 7.87
N CYS A 111 -1.34 5.63 7.68
CA CYS A 111 -1.86 6.27 6.47
C CYS A 111 -1.48 7.76 6.47
N PRO A 112 -1.14 8.32 5.29
CA PRO A 112 -1.04 9.75 5.10
C PRO A 112 -2.29 10.44 5.65
N SER A 113 -2.14 11.67 6.14
CA SER A 113 -3.19 12.41 6.84
C SER A 113 -4.51 12.59 6.07
N HIS A 114 -4.47 12.49 4.74
CA HIS A 114 -5.61 12.62 3.84
C HIS A 114 -6.25 11.28 3.43
N LEU A 115 -5.67 10.15 3.84
CA LEU A 115 -6.17 8.81 3.53
C LEU A 115 -6.68 8.12 4.79
N VAL A 116 -7.53 7.11 4.59
CA VAL A 116 -8.06 6.29 5.68
C VAL A 116 -7.76 4.82 5.42
N GLN A 117 -7.52 4.06 6.49
CA GLN A 117 -7.24 2.64 6.36
C GLN A 117 -8.55 1.86 6.13
N ASN A 118 -8.61 1.07 5.06
CA ASN A 118 -9.70 0.14 4.81
C ASN A 118 -9.51 -1.17 5.63
N PRO A 119 -10.51 -2.07 5.66
CA PRO A 119 -10.42 -3.33 6.42
C PRO A 119 -9.31 -4.28 5.94
N THR A 120 -8.85 -4.15 4.69
CA THR A 120 -7.75 -4.96 4.15
C THR A 120 -6.37 -4.37 4.47
N GLY A 121 -6.32 -3.23 5.17
CA GLY A 121 -5.09 -2.58 5.64
C GLY A 121 -4.52 -1.52 4.70
N TYR A 122 -5.18 -1.23 3.58
CA TYR A 122 -4.77 -0.22 2.60
C TYR A 122 -5.31 1.17 2.92
N CYS A 123 -4.51 2.19 2.66
CA CYS A 123 -4.88 3.59 2.71
C CYS A 123 -5.52 3.99 1.38
N VAL A 124 -6.79 4.36 1.47
CA VAL A 124 -7.66 4.71 0.35
C VAL A 124 -8.29 6.08 0.61
N GLN A 125 -8.86 6.69 -0.43
CA GLN A 125 -9.70 7.86 -0.22
C GLN A 125 -10.94 7.47 0.59
N SER A 126 -11.42 8.38 1.44
CA SER A 126 -12.64 8.15 2.23
C SER A 126 -13.88 7.87 1.37
N SER A 127 -13.89 8.37 0.12
CA SER A 127 -14.91 8.07 -0.89
C SER A 127 -14.94 6.59 -1.32
N GLU A 128 -13.80 5.90 -1.27
CA GLU A 128 -13.66 4.49 -1.69
C GLU A 128 -14.17 3.51 -0.62
N CYS A 129 -14.33 3.95 0.63
CA CYS A 129 -14.81 3.12 1.73
C CYS A 129 -16.21 2.51 1.52
N ARG A 130 -17.03 3.11 0.65
CA ARG A 130 -18.38 2.61 0.31
C ARG A 130 -18.39 1.53 -0.77
N LEU A 131 -17.28 1.38 -1.50
CA LEU A 131 -17.14 0.39 -2.57
C LEU A 131 -16.68 -0.98 -2.04
N SER A 132 -16.07 -1.02 -0.85
CA SER A 132 -15.69 -2.26 -0.18
C SER A 132 -16.86 -3.01 0.48
N SER A 133 -18.04 -2.38 0.60
CA SER A 133 -19.26 -3.01 1.12
C SER A 133 -20.24 -3.48 0.03
N SER A 134 -19.96 -3.20 -1.25
CA SER A 134 -20.91 -3.44 -2.34
C SER A 134 -20.55 -4.61 -3.27
N SER A 135 -19.49 -5.38 -3.00
CA SER A 135 -19.08 -6.54 -3.83
C SER A 135 -19.31 -7.90 -3.17
N SER A 136 -20.20 -8.01 -2.18
CA SER A 136 -20.70 -9.31 -1.71
C SER A 136 -22.21 -9.40 -1.95
N PRO A 137 -22.66 -10.01 -3.07
CA PRO A 137 -24.02 -10.51 -3.14
C PRO A 137 -24.12 -11.76 -2.25
N SER A 138 -25.23 -11.87 -1.52
CA SER A 138 -25.70 -13.02 -0.72
C SER A 138 -24.89 -13.43 0.53
N SER A 139 -25.43 -13.12 1.71
CA SER A 139 -26.27 -14.13 2.37
C SER A 139 -27.19 -13.46 3.40
N PRO A 140 -28.51 -13.75 3.37
CA PRO A 140 -29.39 -13.54 4.51
C PRO A 140 -29.03 -14.57 5.59
N TRP A 141 -29.31 -14.29 6.86
CA TRP A 141 -29.93 -15.19 7.84
C TRP A 141 -29.74 -14.65 9.27
N LEU A 142 -30.91 -14.43 9.90
CA LEU A 142 -31.23 -14.73 11.31
C LEU A 142 -30.71 -13.78 12.41
N GLY A 143 -31.53 -12.77 12.69
CA GLY A 143 -31.76 -12.30 14.05
C GLY A 143 -33.15 -12.73 14.53
N THR A 144 -33.23 -13.84 15.26
CA THR A 144 -34.34 -14.16 16.17
C THR A 144 -34.11 -13.32 17.45
N ILE A 145 -35.09 -12.64 18.07
CA ILE A 145 -35.89 -13.13 19.21
C ILE A 145 -36.78 -11.99 19.76
N LYS A 146 -38.04 -12.36 20.04
CA LYS A 146 -39.03 -11.89 21.04
C LYS A 146 -39.20 -10.39 21.33
N ILE A 147 -40.44 -9.91 21.17
CA ILE A 147 -41.46 -9.91 22.25
C ILE A 147 -42.84 -10.20 21.63
#